data_AF-A0A946HTA0-F1
#
_entry.id   AF-A0A946HTA0-F1
#
_cell.length_a   1.000
_cell.length_b   1.000
_cell.length_c   1.000
_cell.angle_alpha   90.00
_cell.angle_beta   90.00
_cell.angle_gamma   90.00
#
_symmetry.space_group_name_H-M   'P 1'
#
loop_
_entity.id
_entity.type
_entity.pdbx_description
1 polymer ?
#
loop_
_entity_poly.entity_id
_entity_poly.type
_entity_poly.pdbx_seq_one_letter_code
_entity_poly.pdbx_strand_id
1 'polypeptide(L)'
;MQRNHVIIGLILLGVIFLAISLPLGLFWVAKSATQDEWNSKVSGRRTPAEIKGIMDAMVRYNQEPPNFLPQSGLDDHLCAATVINAMNFIVGEDLLQSVPAWFFQKTNQDKLTLVFDRSDDFTVEGSSVVEKKDRGFWLSKILPDPNGMYVLGYLYRDSVAMGTLAKKELGATLNSHLMLLLPKVGEHRWGFHLFHAPGKEHLNPVLIERLDDRMAKDFDLIYIWQIKGIELPEKGEDMFVVNDSLPYEKVHSHLNNGPEFLEYYLDTIAVWWLNFGRYEQFPDVVKLHDGVVKVPLNGKVFHGKVLGFYKKVPIYYHGHETQARSNFGQTWQCVEYANRFLVKACEHRNLERTGHADSYFWKAKAKGLESYLNGSLTAPQPDDLLIFDKSDSDGKVGHIAVITSVDKDKVCFVQQNFGKRWYDCLPVVVSDHNWYIEAGKPYPALVAGWVRAKNNAVNL
;
A
#
# COMPACT_ATOMS: atom_id res chain seq x y z
N MET A 1 -2.17 6.18 67.42
CA MET A 1 -1.15 6.30 66.36
C MET A 1 -0.94 5.01 65.56
N GLN A 2 -0.74 3.83 66.17
CA GLN A 2 -0.49 2.56 65.45
C GLN A 2 -1.56 2.15 64.40
N ARG A 3 -2.84 2.36 64.67
CA ARG A 3 -3.94 2.00 63.74
C ARG A 3 -3.95 2.82 62.44
N ASN A 4 -3.46 4.07 62.47
CA ASN A 4 -3.36 4.92 61.28
C ASN A 4 -2.19 4.48 60.38
N HIS A 5 -1.09 3.99 60.96
CA HIS A 5 0.04 3.48 60.16
C HIS A 5 -0.29 2.19 59.40
N VAL A 6 -1.13 1.31 59.97
CA VAL A 6 -1.59 0.09 59.30
C VAL A 6 -2.54 0.40 58.13
N ILE A 7 -3.46 1.34 58.30
CA ILE A 7 -4.38 1.75 57.22
C ILE A 7 -3.61 2.44 56.08
N ILE A 8 -2.68 3.33 56.41
CA ILE A 8 -1.82 3.98 55.40
C ILE A 8 -0.97 2.93 54.66
N GLY A 9 -0.41 1.94 55.37
CA GLY A 9 0.36 0.85 54.77
C GLY A 9 -0.45 -0.03 53.81
N LEU A 10 -1.70 -0.36 54.15
CA LEU A 10 -2.62 -1.13 53.28
C LEU A 10 -3.07 -0.33 52.05
N ILE A 11 -3.31 0.98 52.19
CA ILE A 11 -3.62 1.86 51.05
C ILE A 11 -2.41 1.94 50.11
N LEU A 12 -1.19 2.11 50.65
CA LEU A 12 0.03 2.13 49.84
C LEU A 12 0.25 0.80 49.09
N LEU A 13 0.05 -0.34 49.76
CA LEU A 13 0.11 -1.67 49.12
C LEU A 13 -0.95 -1.83 48.04
N GLY A 14 -2.18 -1.37 48.27
CA GLY A 14 -3.26 -1.38 47.28
C GLY A 14 -2.96 -0.49 46.07
N VAL A 15 -2.40 0.70 46.29
CA VAL A 15 -1.97 1.62 45.22
C VAL A 15 -0.82 1.02 44.42
N ILE A 16 0.17 0.41 45.07
CA ILE A 16 1.29 -0.27 44.40
C ILE A 16 0.77 -1.48 43.59
N PHE A 17 -0.12 -2.28 44.17
CA PHE A 17 -0.72 -3.43 43.49
C PHE A 17 -1.51 -2.99 42.26
N LEU A 18 -2.33 -1.94 42.35
CA LEU A 18 -3.06 -1.37 41.21
C LEU A 18 -2.11 -0.77 40.17
N ALA A 19 -1.05 -0.08 40.61
CA ALA A 19 -0.05 0.52 39.73
C ALA A 19 0.74 -0.51 38.91
N ILE A 20 0.84 -1.76 39.39
CA ILE A 20 1.52 -2.84 38.67
C ILE A 20 0.54 -3.72 37.90
N SER A 21 -0.58 -4.12 38.52
CA SER A 21 -1.54 -5.06 37.92
C SER A 21 -2.30 -4.47 36.73
N LEU A 22 -2.63 -3.18 36.76
CA LEU A 22 -3.41 -2.54 35.71
C LEU A 22 -2.61 -2.42 34.39
N PRO A 23 -1.36 -1.92 34.37
CA PRO A 23 -0.54 -1.97 33.17
C PRO A 23 -0.36 -3.39 32.63
N LEU A 24 -0.17 -4.40 33.51
CA LEU A 24 0.06 -5.78 33.08
C LEU A 24 -1.18 -6.33 32.38
N GLY A 25 -2.36 -6.06 32.95
CA GLY A 25 -3.63 -6.39 32.32
C GLY A 25 -3.80 -5.72 30.95
N LEU A 26 -3.49 -4.43 30.85
CA LEU A 26 -3.57 -3.67 29.59
C LEU A 26 -2.61 -4.21 28.53
N PHE A 27 -1.39 -4.57 28.90
CA PHE A 27 -0.43 -5.18 27.97
C PHE A 27 -0.95 -6.51 27.41
N TRP A 28 -1.51 -7.37 28.26
CA TRP A 28 -2.08 -8.65 27.80
C TRP A 28 -3.28 -8.45 26.88
N VAL A 29 -4.14 -7.48 27.18
CA VAL A 29 -5.26 -7.12 26.29
C VAL A 29 -4.74 -6.61 24.95
N ALA A 30 -3.78 -5.68 24.95
CA ALA A 30 -3.18 -5.12 23.75
C ALA A 30 -2.48 -6.19 22.88
N LYS A 31 -1.72 -7.08 23.53
CA LYS A 31 -1.05 -8.19 22.85
C LYS A 31 -2.05 -9.19 22.27
N SER A 32 -3.10 -9.53 23.01
CA SER A 32 -4.16 -10.41 22.52
C SER A 32 -4.85 -9.80 21.31
N ALA A 33 -5.26 -8.54 21.39
CA ALA A 33 -5.90 -7.84 20.28
C ALA A 33 -5.02 -7.81 19.02
N THR A 34 -3.72 -7.56 19.18
CA THR A 34 -2.73 -7.59 18.09
C THR A 34 -2.63 -8.99 17.47
N GLN A 35 -2.57 -10.03 18.30
CA GLN A 35 -2.49 -11.41 17.82
C GLN A 35 -3.77 -11.85 17.13
N ASP A 36 -4.94 -11.47 17.66
CA ASP A 36 -6.24 -11.78 17.07
C ASP A 36 -6.38 -11.11 15.70
N GLU A 37 -5.92 -9.87 15.57
CA GLU A 37 -5.84 -9.16 14.29
C GLU A 37 -4.93 -9.93 13.31
N TRP A 38 -3.69 -10.25 13.69
CA TRP A 38 -2.76 -11.03 12.86
C TRP A 38 -3.40 -12.34 12.39
N ASN A 39 -3.93 -13.13 13.33
CA ASN A 39 -4.55 -14.42 13.04
C ASN A 39 -5.70 -14.27 12.03
N SER A 40 -6.47 -13.18 12.08
CA SER A 40 -7.53 -12.92 11.11
C SER A 40 -6.99 -12.70 9.69
N LYS A 41 -5.86 -11.98 9.55
CA LYS A 41 -5.24 -11.67 8.26
C LYS A 41 -4.44 -12.84 7.66
N VAL A 42 -4.04 -13.80 8.50
CA VAL A 42 -3.17 -14.94 8.17
C VAL A 42 -3.87 -16.27 8.48
N SER A 43 -5.17 -16.34 8.17
CA SER A 43 -6.09 -17.43 8.54
C SER A 43 -6.21 -18.55 7.49
N GLY A 44 -5.35 -18.59 6.46
CA GLY A 44 -5.38 -19.64 5.45
C GLY A 44 -4.55 -19.32 4.21
N ARG A 45 -3.90 -20.34 3.66
CA ARG A 45 -3.05 -20.22 2.49
C ARG A 45 -3.81 -19.68 1.28
N ARG A 46 -3.34 -18.57 0.74
CA ARG A 46 -3.84 -17.95 -0.49
C ARG A 46 -3.43 -18.73 -1.72
N THR A 47 -4.21 -18.59 -2.80
CA THR A 47 -3.86 -19.18 -4.09
C THR A 47 -2.65 -18.46 -4.70
N PRO A 48 -1.88 -19.10 -5.61
CA PRO A 48 -0.78 -18.44 -6.29
C PRO A 48 -1.15 -17.13 -7.01
N ALA A 49 -2.36 -17.06 -7.57
CA ALA A 49 -2.85 -15.86 -8.25
C ALA A 49 -3.13 -14.71 -7.27
N GLU A 50 -3.64 -15.02 -6.08
CA GLU A 50 -3.83 -14.04 -5.01
C GLU A 50 -2.48 -13.55 -4.46
N ILE A 51 -1.54 -14.46 -4.19
CA ILE A 51 -0.16 -14.13 -3.77
C ILE A 51 0.48 -13.16 -4.77
N LYS A 52 0.45 -13.51 -6.07
CA LYS A 52 0.96 -12.67 -7.14
C LYS A 52 0.23 -11.32 -7.22
N GLY A 53 -1.08 -11.31 -7.05
CA GLY A 53 -1.91 -10.10 -7.05
C GLY A 53 -1.53 -9.11 -5.93
N ILE A 54 -1.32 -9.62 -4.70
CA ILE A 54 -0.86 -8.83 -3.56
C ILE A 54 0.52 -8.23 -3.85
N MET A 55 1.47 -9.06 -4.31
CA MET A 55 2.82 -8.60 -4.62
C MET A 55 2.84 -7.54 -5.75
N ASP A 56 2.03 -7.73 -6.81
CA ASP A 56 1.88 -6.74 -7.88
C ASP A 56 1.24 -5.44 -7.37
N ALA A 57 0.26 -5.53 -6.45
CA ALA A 57 -0.38 -4.37 -5.85
C ALA A 57 0.60 -3.56 -4.99
N MET A 58 1.44 -4.23 -4.20
CA MET A 58 2.50 -3.56 -3.42
C MET A 58 3.42 -2.72 -4.29
N VAL A 59 3.78 -3.22 -5.49
CA VAL A 59 4.60 -2.46 -6.44
C VAL A 59 3.82 -1.32 -7.10
N ARG A 60 2.61 -1.60 -7.59
CA ARG A 60 1.80 -0.62 -8.33
C ARG A 60 1.35 0.56 -7.47
N TYR A 61 1.19 0.35 -6.17
CA TYR A 61 0.70 1.33 -5.20
C TYR A 61 1.69 1.57 -4.07
N ASN A 62 2.99 1.56 -4.39
CA ASN A 62 4.10 1.63 -3.44
C ASN A 62 4.30 2.97 -2.70
N GLN A 63 3.43 3.96 -2.92
CA GLN A 63 3.57 5.29 -2.31
C GLN A 63 3.32 5.27 -0.79
N GLU A 64 2.57 4.29 -0.30
CA GLU A 64 2.38 4.00 1.12
C GLU A 64 2.64 2.50 1.36
N PRO A 65 3.92 2.10 1.57
CA PRO A 65 4.26 0.71 1.83
C PRO A 65 3.46 0.16 3.03
N PRO A 66 2.90 -1.06 2.92
CA PRO A 66 2.16 -1.69 4.02
C PRO A 66 3.09 -2.17 5.13
N ASN A 67 2.64 -2.09 6.39
CA ASN A 67 3.41 -2.50 7.57
C ASN A 67 3.00 -3.90 8.04
N PHE A 68 3.89 -4.90 7.97
CA PHE A 68 3.57 -6.27 8.37
C PHE A 68 4.02 -6.62 9.80
N LEU A 69 4.41 -5.61 10.58
CA LEU A 69 4.66 -5.73 12.01
C LEU A 69 3.71 -4.82 12.76
N PRO A 70 3.34 -5.17 14.01
CA PRO A 70 2.67 -4.23 14.88
C PRO A 70 3.54 -2.99 15.04
N GLN A 71 2.91 -1.82 15.13
CA GLN A 71 3.64 -0.55 15.12
C GLN A 71 4.51 -0.37 16.37
N SER A 72 4.22 -1.09 17.45
CA SER A 72 5.05 -1.17 18.67
C SER A 72 6.29 -2.04 18.52
N GLY A 73 6.47 -2.74 17.38
CA GLY A 73 7.63 -3.56 17.07
C GLY A 73 8.53 -2.99 15.96
N LEU A 74 8.36 -1.70 15.62
CA LEU A 74 9.17 -1.00 14.61
C LEU A 74 10.45 -0.44 15.25
N ASP A 75 11.36 -1.33 15.64
CA ASP A 75 12.70 -1.02 16.17
C ASP A 75 13.82 -1.63 15.28
N ASP A 76 15.04 -1.11 15.40
CA ASP A 76 16.22 -1.41 14.59
C ASP A 76 16.59 -2.91 14.60
N HIS A 77 16.19 -3.65 15.62
CA HIS A 77 16.49 -5.07 15.78
C HIS A 77 15.52 -6.02 15.06
N LEU A 78 14.42 -5.51 14.46
CA LEU A 78 13.33 -6.32 13.91
C LEU A 78 13.16 -6.23 12.39
N CYS A 79 14.13 -5.65 11.65
CA CYS A 79 14.12 -5.57 10.18
C CYS A 79 13.78 -6.91 9.49
N ALA A 80 14.35 -8.00 9.99
CA ALA A 80 14.09 -9.34 9.47
C ALA A 80 12.65 -9.81 9.72
N ALA A 81 12.10 -9.49 10.89
CA ALA A 81 10.73 -9.84 11.25
C ALA A 81 9.72 -9.17 10.32
N THR A 82 9.94 -7.92 9.89
CA THR A 82 9.07 -7.24 8.92
C THR A 82 8.99 -7.98 7.60
N VAL A 83 10.14 -8.40 7.08
CA VAL A 83 10.20 -9.12 5.80
C VAL A 83 9.61 -10.52 5.94
N ILE A 84 9.91 -11.23 7.03
CA ILE A 84 9.34 -12.57 7.30
C ILE A 84 7.82 -12.50 7.44
N ASN A 85 7.32 -11.56 8.24
CA ASN A 85 5.90 -11.38 8.40
C ASN A 85 5.23 -10.89 7.12
N ALA A 86 5.89 -10.06 6.30
CA ALA A 86 5.36 -9.72 4.97
C ALA A 86 5.12 -10.97 4.13
N MET A 87 6.05 -11.92 4.14
CA MET A 87 5.90 -13.16 3.39
C MET A 87 4.79 -14.04 3.95
N ASN A 88 4.74 -14.25 5.26
CA ASN A 88 3.66 -15.01 5.89
C ASN A 88 2.30 -14.36 5.62
N PHE A 89 2.22 -13.03 5.77
CA PHE A 89 1.04 -12.27 5.45
C PHE A 89 0.64 -12.44 4.00
N ILE A 90 1.56 -12.33 3.04
CA ILE A 90 1.24 -12.46 1.60
C ILE A 90 0.73 -13.87 1.28
N VAL A 91 1.41 -14.90 1.81
CA VAL A 91 1.03 -16.30 1.62
C VAL A 91 -0.28 -16.64 2.34
N GLY A 92 -0.59 -15.95 3.44
CA GLY A 92 -1.80 -16.16 4.25
C GLY A 92 -1.66 -17.26 5.30
N GLU A 93 -0.45 -17.74 5.54
CA GLU A 93 -0.13 -18.70 6.61
C GLU A 93 1.23 -18.37 7.22
N ASP A 94 1.46 -18.81 8.45
CA ASP A 94 2.76 -18.70 9.13
C ASP A 94 3.78 -19.71 8.56
N LEU A 95 4.17 -19.49 7.30
CA LEU A 95 5.06 -20.37 6.53
C LEU A 95 6.49 -20.36 7.08
N LEU A 96 6.97 -19.19 7.51
CA LEU A 96 8.34 -18.94 7.97
C LEU A 96 8.34 -18.49 9.43
N GLN A 97 9.34 -18.93 10.18
CA GLN A 97 9.54 -18.51 11.55
C GLN A 97 10.30 -17.18 11.61
N SER A 98 9.73 -16.22 12.33
CA SER A 98 10.37 -14.91 12.57
C SER A 98 11.61 -15.07 13.44
N VAL A 99 12.76 -14.68 12.90
CA VAL A 99 14.08 -14.74 13.54
C VAL A 99 14.95 -13.59 13.04
N PRO A 100 16.04 -13.23 13.76
CA PRO A 100 17.02 -12.28 13.24
C PRO A 100 17.58 -12.71 11.88
N ALA A 101 17.98 -11.75 11.05
CA ALA A 101 18.38 -11.97 9.66
C ALA A 101 19.48 -13.04 9.51
N TRP A 102 20.45 -13.05 10.43
CA TRP A 102 21.56 -13.99 10.43
C TRP A 102 21.18 -15.43 10.84
N PHE A 103 19.98 -15.66 11.40
CA PHE A 103 19.46 -16.99 11.69
C PHE A 103 18.42 -17.46 10.67
N PHE A 104 18.02 -16.61 9.73
CA PHE A 104 16.95 -16.87 8.77
C PHE A 104 17.12 -18.20 8.02
N GLN A 105 18.30 -18.41 7.41
CA GLN A 105 18.59 -19.63 6.65
C GLN A 105 18.51 -20.88 7.53
N LYS A 106 19.15 -20.85 8.71
CA LYS A 106 19.22 -22.01 9.60
C LYS A 106 17.82 -22.41 10.09
N THR A 107 17.04 -21.44 10.56
CA THR A 107 15.72 -21.70 11.14
C THR A 107 14.72 -22.18 10.09
N ASN A 108 14.78 -21.64 8.88
CA ASN A 108 13.80 -21.91 7.81
C ASN A 108 14.32 -22.84 6.71
N GLN A 109 15.43 -23.56 6.95
CA GLN A 109 16.13 -24.34 5.91
C GLN A 109 15.27 -25.36 5.16
N ASP A 110 14.25 -25.93 5.81
CA ASP A 110 13.34 -26.90 5.17
C ASP A 110 12.45 -26.21 4.13
N LYS A 111 12.11 -24.93 4.32
CA LYS A 111 11.30 -24.11 3.42
C LYS A 111 12.09 -23.35 2.36
N LEU A 112 13.42 -23.35 2.44
CA LEU A 112 14.27 -22.53 1.58
C LEU A 112 15.13 -23.37 0.63
N THR A 113 15.34 -22.85 -0.58
CA THR A 113 16.39 -23.31 -1.50
C THR A 113 17.41 -22.19 -1.64
N LEU A 114 18.67 -22.44 -1.28
CA LEU A 114 19.75 -21.49 -1.49
C LEU A 114 20.06 -21.41 -3.00
N VAL A 115 19.90 -20.22 -3.58
CA VAL A 115 20.08 -19.97 -5.02
C VAL A 115 21.41 -19.29 -5.30
N PHE A 116 21.84 -18.43 -4.38
CA PHE A 116 23.06 -17.65 -4.53
C PHE A 116 23.75 -17.50 -3.19
N ASP A 117 25.05 -17.71 -3.17
CA ASP A 117 25.91 -17.55 -2.01
C ASP A 117 27.22 -16.90 -2.45
N ARG A 118 27.52 -15.75 -1.85
CA ARG A 118 28.80 -15.08 -2.02
C ARG A 118 29.46 -14.72 -0.71
N SER A 119 29.14 -15.44 0.36
CA SER A 119 29.75 -15.23 1.68
C SER A 119 31.27 -15.28 1.68
N ASP A 120 31.89 -16.07 0.78
CA ASP A 120 33.34 -16.16 0.63
C ASP A 120 34.01 -14.89 0.07
N ASP A 121 33.22 -13.95 -0.48
CA ASP A 121 33.75 -12.64 -0.89
C ASP A 121 33.95 -11.69 0.27
N PHE A 122 33.45 -12.03 1.46
CA PHE A 122 33.46 -11.17 2.63
C PHE A 122 34.35 -11.75 3.72
N THR A 123 34.92 -10.87 4.55
CA THR A 123 35.52 -11.27 5.82
C THR A 123 35.20 -10.32 6.94
N VAL A 124 35.21 -10.87 8.14
CA VAL A 124 35.05 -10.10 9.37
C VAL A 124 36.42 -9.61 9.81
N GLU A 125 36.60 -8.30 9.86
CA GLU A 125 37.80 -7.61 10.36
C GLU A 125 37.41 -6.79 11.59
N GLY A 126 37.77 -7.27 12.78
CA GLY A 126 37.33 -6.66 14.04
C GLY A 126 35.80 -6.68 14.18
N SER A 127 35.19 -5.49 14.24
CA SER A 127 33.74 -5.31 14.30
C SER A 127 33.15 -4.88 12.95
N SER A 128 33.80 -5.16 11.83
CA SER A 128 33.32 -4.78 10.49
C SER A 128 33.30 -5.97 9.56
N VAL A 129 32.34 -6.02 8.64
CA VAL A 129 32.37 -6.96 7.52
C VAL A 129 32.89 -6.21 6.29
N VAL A 130 33.96 -6.73 5.70
CA VAL A 130 34.65 -6.11 4.57
C VAL A 130 34.53 -7.00 3.34
N GLU A 131 34.07 -6.43 2.24
CA GLU A 131 34.06 -7.08 0.92
C GLU A 131 35.49 -7.14 0.37
N LYS A 132 36.03 -8.34 0.19
CA LYS A 132 37.36 -8.57 -0.41
C LYS A 132 37.34 -8.57 -1.93
N LYS A 133 36.19 -8.90 -2.51
CA LYS A 133 36.00 -9.07 -3.95
C LYS A 133 34.67 -8.46 -4.37
N ASP A 134 34.72 -7.30 -5.02
CA ASP A 134 33.57 -6.76 -5.72
C ASP A 134 33.32 -7.60 -6.97
N ARG A 135 32.34 -8.49 -6.88
CA ARG A 135 31.81 -9.24 -8.02
C ARG A 135 30.51 -8.57 -8.44
N GLY A 136 30.52 -7.94 -9.61
CA GLY A 136 29.29 -7.45 -10.22
C GLY A 136 28.27 -8.59 -10.38
N PHE A 137 27.01 -8.32 -10.04
CA PHE A 137 25.93 -9.28 -10.17
C PHE A 137 24.76 -8.70 -10.98
N TRP A 138 24.00 -9.60 -11.58
CA TRP A 138 22.78 -9.30 -12.32
C TRP A 138 21.70 -10.26 -11.86
N LEU A 139 20.63 -9.76 -11.25
CA LEU A 139 19.54 -10.60 -10.73
C LEU A 139 18.95 -11.48 -11.83
N SER A 140 18.83 -10.95 -13.04
CA SER A 140 18.38 -11.67 -14.24
C SER A 140 19.22 -12.89 -14.62
N LYS A 141 20.50 -12.94 -14.22
CA LYS A 141 21.41 -14.06 -14.47
C LYS A 141 21.47 -15.06 -13.32
N ILE A 142 21.05 -14.65 -12.13
CA ILE A 142 21.17 -15.45 -10.91
C ILE A 142 19.87 -16.18 -10.61
N LEU A 143 18.72 -15.53 -10.83
CA LEU A 143 17.42 -16.10 -10.48
C LEU A 143 17.04 -17.20 -11.48
N PRO A 144 16.90 -18.46 -11.03
CA PRO A 144 16.66 -19.60 -11.92
C PRO A 144 15.23 -19.60 -12.47
N ASP A 145 14.28 -19.06 -11.72
CA ASP A 145 12.86 -18.98 -12.08
C ASP A 145 12.37 -17.52 -11.94
N PRO A 146 11.93 -16.85 -13.01
CA PRO A 146 11.41 -15.49 -12.91
C PRO A 146 10.12 -15.39 -12.08
N ASN A 147 9.43 -16.51 -11.84
CA ASN A 147 8.16 -16.61 -11.13
C ASN A 147 8.29 -17.14 -9.69
N GLY A 148 9.51 -17.36 -9.22
CA GLY A 148 9.76 -17.72 -7.82
C GLY A 148 9.54 -16.54 -6.86
N MET A 149 9.24 -16.87 -5.61
CA MET A 149 9.29 -15.92 -4.49
C MET A 149 10.67 -15.97 -3.84
N TYR A 150 11.36 -14.83 -3.75
CA TYR A 150 12.76 -14.76 -3.33
C TYR A 150 12.99 -13.81 -2.16
N VAL A 151 13.94 -14.16 -1.31
CA VAL A 151 14.44 -13.34 -0.21
C VAL A 151 15.92 -13.11 -0.40
N LEU A 152 16.32 -11.86 -0.27
CA LEU A 152 17.71 -11.42 -0.38
C LEU A 152 18.25 -11.20 1.04
N GLY A 153 19.40 -11.81 1.34
CA GLY A 153 20.21 -11.51 2.52
C GLY A 153 21.33 -10.57 2.13
N TYR A 154 21.40 -9.40 2.76
CA TYR A 154 22.37 -8.36 2.41
C TYR A 154 22.97 -7.68 3.66
N LEU A 155 24.03 -6.92 3.41
CA LEU A 155 24.64 -5.97 4.34
C LEU A 155 24.49 -4.55 3.80
N TYR A 156 24.44 -3.58 4.70
CA TYR A 156 24.68 -2.19 4.33
C TYR A 156 26.18 -1.94 4.24
N ARG A 157 26.61 -1.21 3.22
CA ARG A 157 27.97 -0.66 3.21
C ARG A 157 28.12 0.23 4.44
N ASP A 158 29.19 0.01 5.19
CA ASP A 158 29.46 0.61 6.51
C ASP A 158 28.68 0.04 7.70
N SER A 159 27.92 -1.06 7.54
CA SER A 159 27.33 -1.73 8.69
C SER A 159 28.42 -2.32 9.61
N VAL A 160 28.37 -1.92 10.88
CA VAL A 160 29.19 -2.52 11.93
C VAL A 160 28.74 -3.98 12.05
N ALA A 161 29.69 -4.92 11.99
CA ALA A 161 29.46 -6.27 12.45
C ALA A 161 29.10 -6.20 13.93
N MET A 162 27.80 -6.21 14.24
CA MET A 162 27.33 -6.46 15.58
C MET A 162 28.02 -7.74 16.05
N GLY A 163 28.55 -7.78 17.29
CA GLY A 163 29.31 -8.92 17.82
C GLY A 163 28.60 -10.29 17.72
N THR A 164 27.31 -10.28 17.39
CA THR A 164 26.44 -11.42 17.04
C THR A 164 26.66 -12.01 15.64
N LEU A 165 27.02 -11.22 14.62
CA LEU A 165 27.26 -11.67 13.23
C LEU A 165 28.50 -12.58 13.12
N ALA A 166 29.41 -12.51 14.10
CA ALA A 166 30.65 -13.28 14.12
C ALA A 166 30.52 -14.70 14.71
N LYS A 167 29.32 -15.15 15.13
CA LYS A 167 29.11 -16.49 15.70
C LYS A 167 28.80 -17.54 14.63
N LYS A 168 29.68 -17.68 13.63
CA LYS A 168 29.57 -18.69 12.55
C LYS A 168 29.40 -20.11 13.11
N GLU A 169 29.99 -20.38 14.28
CA GLU A 169 29.88 -21.65 15.02
C GLU A 169 28.44 -22.02 15.43
N LEU A 170 27.54 -21.03 15.54
CA LEU A 170 26.13 -21.25 15.85
C LEU A 170 25.26 -21.43 14.59
N GLY A 171 25.88 -21.46 13.39
CA GLY A 171 25.17 -21.56 12.11
C GLY A 171 24.53 -20.24 11.67
N ALA A 172 25.08 -19.11 12.13
CA ALA A 172 24.67 -17.78 11.68
C ALA A 172 25.25 -17.46 10.28
N THR A 173 24.45 -16.83 9.43
CA THR A 173 24.85 -16.29 8.12
C THR A 173 25.37 -14.85 8.26
N LEU A 174 26.11 -14.38 7.24
CA LEU A 174 26.77 -13.06 7.29
C LEU A 174 25.84 -11.85 7.09
N ASN A 175 24.58 -12.05 6.71
CA ASN A 175 23.65 -10.95 6.45
C ASN A 175 23.08 -10.35 7.74
N SER A 176 22.92 -9.03 7.75
CA SER A 176 22.28 -8.29 8.84
C SER A 176 20.83 -7.94 8.54
N HIS A 177 20.45 -7.93 7.26
CA HIS A 177 19.11 -7.57 6.82
C HIS A 177 18.53 -8.59 5.83
N LEU A 178 17.21 -8.51 5.66
CA LEU A 178 16.44 -9.24 4.67
C LEU A 178 15.69 -8.26 3.77
N MET A 179 15.42 -8.69 2.54
CA MET A 179 14.58 -7.98 1.58
C MET A 179 13.75 -9.01 0.82
N LEU A 180 12.44 -8.79 0.74
CA LEU A 180 11.56 -9.55 -0.12
C LEU A 180 11.68 -9.02 -1.55
N LEU A 181 12.06 -9.89 -2.49
CA LEU A 181 12.08 -9.54 -3.90
C LEU A 181 10.64 -9.51 -4.44
N LEU A 182 10.20 -8.34 -4.89
CA LEU A 182 8.90 -8.18 -5.51
C LEU A 182 8.99 -8.45 -7.03
N PRO A 183 7.84 -8.75 -7.67
CA PRO A 183 7.81 -9.07 -9.09
C PRO A 183 8.19 -7.88 -9.96
N LYS A 184 8.48 -8.17 -11.23
CA LYS A 184 8.63 -7.10 -12.22
C LYS A 184 7.28 -6.45 -12.52
N VAL A 185 7.26 -5.12 -12.58
CA VAL A 185 6.15 -4.33 -13.11
C VAL A 185 6.71 -3.39 -14.16
N GLY A 186 6.29 -3.60 -15.42
CA GLY A 186 7.02 -3.06 -16.57
C GLY A 186 8.42 -3.65 -16.65
N GLU A 187 9.42 -2.82 -16.92
CA GLU A 187 10.83 -3.23 -17.03
C GLU A 187 11.57 -3.27 -15.68
N HIS A 188 10.91 -2.87 -14.60
CA HIS A 188 11.55 -2.63 -13.31
C HIS A 188 11.24 -3.71 -12.29
N ARG A 189 12.26 -4.07 -11.51
CA ARG A 189 12.16 -4.95 -10.35
C ARG A 189 12.21 -4.14 -9.08
N TRP A 190 11.58 -4.64 -8.03
CA TRP A 190 11.38 -3.93 -6.77
C TRP A 190 11.74 -4.80 -5.56
N GLY A 191 12.07 -4.16 -4.45
CA GLY A 191 12.38 -4.80 -3.18
C GLY A 191 11.53 -4.21 -2.07
N PHE A 192 10.96 -5.07 -1.22
CA PHE A 192 10.33 -4.68 0.03
C PHE A 192 11.29 -4.97 1.19
N HIS A 193 11.58 -3.97 2.00
CA HIS A 193 12.48 -4.08 3.14
C HIS A 193 12.19 -2.98 4.15
N LEU A 194 12.89 -3.06 5.29
CA LEU A 194 12.88 -2.04 6.32
C LEU A 194 14.27 -1.39 6.38
N PHE A 195 14.31 -0.06 6.41
CA PHE A 195 15.51 0.76 6.47
C PHE A 195 15.36 1.95 7.42
N HIS A 196 16.26 2.02 8.39
CA HIS A 196 16.41 3.18 9.28
C HIS A 196 17.52 4.08 8.72
N ALA A 197 17.14 5.24 8.18
CA ALA A 197 18.08 6.25 7.74
C ALA A 197 18.35 7.25 8.89
N PRO A 198 19.61 7.46 9.30
CA PRO A 198 19.95 8.49 10.28
C PRO A 198 19.43 9.87 9.85
N GLY A 199 18.79 10.60 10.76
CA GLY A 199 18.17 11.91 10.52
C GLY A 199 16.78 11.86 9.87
N LYS A 200 16.22 10.67 9.65
CA LYS A 200 14.86 10.44 9.10
C LYS A 200 14.03 9.50 9.98
N GLU A 201 14.32 9.46 11.27
CA GLU A 201 13.72 8.56 12.26
C GLU A 201 12.20 8.76 12.39
N HIS A 202 11.67 9.91 11.97
CA HIS A 202 10.24 10.21 11.97
C HIS A 202 9.48 9.67 10.75
N LEU A 203 10.18 9.20 9.71
CA LEU A 203 9.57 8.63 8.51
C LEU A 203 9.33 7.13 8.68
N ASN A 204 8.31 6.60 7.99
CA ASN A 204 8.07 5.16 7.99
C ASN A 204 9.33 4.42 7.47
N PRO A 205 9.94 3.53 8.27
CA PRO A 205 11.16 2.83 7.87
C PRO A 205 10.88 1.72 6.84
N VAL A 206 9.62 1.36 6.59
CA VAL A 206 9.25 0.37 5.58
C VAL A 206 9.28 0.99 4.19
N LEU A 207 10.04 0.38 3.28
CA LEU A 207 10.27 0.88 1.93
C LEU A 207 9.95 -0.17 0.86
N ILE A 208 9.47 0.32 -0.27
CA ILE A 208 9.42 -0.43 -1.53
C ILE A 208 10.25 0.36 -2.56
N GLU A 209 11.45 -0.15 -2.85
CA GLU A 209 12.41 0.55 -3.71
C GLU A 209 12.67 -0.22 -5.01
N ARG A 210 13.14 0.51 -6.01
CA ARG A 210 13.47 -0.05 -7.32
C ARG A 210 14.88 -0.66 -7.27
N LEU A 211 14.99 -1.94 -7.59
CA LEU A 211 16.24 -2.69 -7.63
C LEU A 211 16.74 -2.96 -9.06
N ASP A 212 15.88 -2.88 -10.08
CA ASP A 212 16.21 -3.27 -11.46
C ASP A 212 17.01 -4.60 -11.53
N ASP A 213 18.18 -4.58 -12.17
CA ASP A 213 19.07 -5.73 -12.33
C ASP A 213 20.32 -5.64 -11.44
N ARG A 214 20.50 -4.53 -10.71
CA ARG A 214 21.66 -4.27 -9.82
C ARG A 214 21.13 -3.68 -8.50
N MET A 215 21.55 -4.21 -7.35
CA MET A 215 21.18 -3.57 -6.08
C MET A 215 21.66 -2.12 -6.05
N ALA A 216 20.99 -1.29 -5.24
CA ALA A 216 21.45 0.06 -4.99
C ALA A 216 22.89 0.03 -4.44
N LYS A 217 23.63 1.13 -4.67
CA LYS A 217 25.05 1.24 -4.35
C LYS A 217 25.40 1.03 -2.88
N ASP A 218 24.40 1.08 -2.00
CA ASP A 218 24.57 1.04 -0.55
C ASP A 218 24.37 -0.38 0.03
N PHE A 219 24.04 -1.36 -0.82
CA PHE A 219 23.80 -2.74 -0.40
C PHE A 219 24.81 -3.73 -0.98
N ASP A 220 25.38 -4.54 -0.10
CA ASP A 220 26.17 -5.70 -0.47
C ASP A 220 25.30 -6.96 -0.34
N LEU A 221 24.81 -7.45 -1.48
CA LEU A 221 24.09 -8.72 -1.55
C LEU A 221 25.03 -9.86 -1.12
N ILE A 222 24.55 -10.80 -0.30
CA ILE A 222 25.31 -11.98 0.11
C ILE A 222 24.61 -13.27 -0.30
N TYR A 223 23.31 -13.34 -0.05
CA TYR A 223 22.53 -14.56 -0.25
C TYR A 223 21.24 -14.27 -1.03
N ILE A 224 20.82 -15.24 -1.83
CA ILE A 224 19.46 -15.31 -2.34
C ILE A 224 18.88 -16.67 -1.99
N TRP A 225 17.70 -16.66 -1.36
CA TRP A 225 16.92 -17.85 -1.09
C TRP A 225 15.61 -17.80 -1.88
N GLN A 226 15.23 -18.93 -2.48
CA GLN A 226 13.89 -19.15 -3.02
C GLN A 226 13.03 -19.82 -1.96
N ILE A 227 11.80 -19.34 -1.79
CA ILE A 227 10.81 -19.98 -0.93
C ILE A 227 10.23 -21.19 -1.67
N LYS A 228 10.27 -22.38 -1.06
CA LYS A 228 9.77 -23.62 -1.66
C LYS A 228 8.24 -23.64 -1.70
N GLY A 229 7.69 -24.27 -2.73
CA GLY A 229 6.25 -24.50 -2.87
C GLY A 229 5.43 -23.26 -3.23
N ILE A 230 6.09 -22.20 -3.71
CA ILE A 230 5.43 -21.00 -4.23
C ILE A 230 5.87 -20.81 -5.69
N GLU A 231 4.95 -21.08 -6.61
CA GLU A 231 5.11 -20.86 -8.05
C GLU A 231 4.09 -19.80 -8.46
N LEU A 232 4.55 -18.61 -8.84
CA LEU A 232 3.64 -17.50 -9.17
C LEU A 232 3.19 -17.58 -10.63
N PRO A 233 1.91 -17.32 -10.94
CA PRO A 233 1.49 -17.16 -12.32
C PRO A 233 2.05 -15.85 -12.91
N GLU A 234 2.07 -15.75 -14.23
CA GLU A 234 2.46 -14.52 -14.93
C GLU A 234 1.57 -13.33 -14.53
N LYS A 235 0.26 -13.58 -14.39
CA LYS A 235 -0.74 -12.58 -14.00
C LYS A 235 -1.38 -12.95 -12.66
N GLY A 236 -1.37 -12.01 -11.72
CA GLY A 236 -2.09 -12.12 -10.45
C GLY A 236 -3.56 -11.69 -10.54
N GLU A 237 -4.30 -11.93 -9.47
CA GLU A 237 -5.62 -11.34 -9.27
C GLU A 237 -5.53 -9.81 -9.10
N ASP A 238 -6.58 -9.09 -9.51
CA ASP A 238 -6.66 -7.65 -9.30
C ASP A 238 -6.93 -7.37 -7.81
N MET A 239 -5.88 -6.98 -7.09
CA MET A 239 -5.94 -6.75 -5.65
C MET A 239 -5.40 -5.37 -5.27
N PHE A 240 -5.72 -4.96 -4.05
CA PHE A 240 -5.17 -3.78 -3.41
C PHE A 240 -4.83 -4.08 -1.96
N VAL A 241 -3.66 -3.64 -1.51
CA VAL A 241 -3.24 -3.73 -0.11
C VAL A 241 -3.58 -2.41 0.56
N VAL A 242 -4.49 -2.46 1.52
CA VAL A 242 -4.92 -1.29 2.29
C VAL A 242 -4.02 -1.15 3.51
N ASN A 243 -3.33 -0.03 3.62
CA ASN A 243 -2.61 0.31 4.85
C ASN A 243 -3.51 1.21 5.70
N ASP A 244 -4.13 0.64 6.73
CA ASP A 244 -4.98 1.36 7.69
C ASP A 244 -4.30 1.56 9.05
N SER A 245 -2.98 1.71 9.05
CA SER A 245 -2.24 1.96 10.28
C SER A 245 -2.22 3.43 10.70
N LEU A 246 -2.00 3.68 11.99
CA LEU A 246 -1.73 5.03 12.47
C LEU A 246 -0.51 5.59 11.71
N PRO A 247 -0.51 6.87 11.31
CA PRO A 247 0.67 7.48 10.70
C PRO A 247 1.89 7.32 11.60
N TYR A 248 2.99 6.85 11.03
CA TYR A 248 4.21 6.55 11.79
C TYR A 248 4.71 7.78 12.57
N GLU A 249 4.69 8.97 11.98
CA GLU A 249 5.02 10.25 12.67
C GLU A 249 4.23 10.46 13.98
N LYS A 250 2.97 10.00 14.04
CA LYS A 250 2.14 10.10 15.25
C LYS A 250 2.48 9.03 16.28
N VAL A 251 2.83 7.83 15.82
CA VAL A 251 3.20 6.73 16.71
C VAL A 251 4.57 6.99 17.32
N HIS A 252 5.55 7.35 16.47
CA HIS A 252 6.95 7.58 16.85
C HIS A 252 7.10 8.58 18.02
N SER A 253 6.28 9.66 18.08
CA SER A 253 6.35 10.61 19.19
C SER A 253 5.91 10.05 20.55
N HIS A 254 5.32 8.86 20.57
CA HIS A 254 4.81 8.17 21.77
C HIS A 254 5.53 6.85 22.05
N LEU A 255 6.43 6.42 21.15
CA LEU A 255 7.33 5.29 21.42
C LEU A 255 8.37 5.74 22.45
N ASN A 256 8.64 4.90 23.44
CA ASN A 256 9.47 5.28 24.59
C ASN A 256 10.94 4.98 24.34
N ASN A 257 11.83 5.95 24.56
CA ASN A 257 13.28 5.71 24.66
C ASN A 257 13.68 5.15 26.04
N GLY A 258 12.85 4.26 26.60
CA GLY A 258 13.05 3.67 27.92
C GLY A 258 14.14 2.58 27.93
N PRO A 259 14.37 1.90 29.07
CA PRO A 259 15.19 0.69 29.06
C PRO A 259 14.59 -0.37 28.11
N GLU A 260 15.40 -0.98 27.25
CA GLU A 260 14.97 -1.94 26.20
C GLU A 260 13.94 -2.99 26.68
N PHE A 261 14.07 -3.49 27.92
CA PHE A 261 13.16 -4.50 28.46
C PHE A 261 11.73 -3.99 28.78
N LEU A 262 11.56 -2.68 28.96
CA LEU A 262 10.28 -2.02 29.23
C LEU A 262 9.67 -1.38 27.99
N GLU A 263 10.49 -1.06 26.99
CA GLU A 263 10.09 -0.37 25.76
C GLU A 263 8.97 -1.10 25.04
N TYR A 264 9.20 -2.36 24.64
CA TYR A 264 8.18 -3.18 23.96
C TYR A 264 6.86 -3.25 24.74
N TYR A 265 6.93 -3.35 26.06
CA TYR A 265 5.76 -3.44 26.92
C TYR A 265 4.96 -2.14 26.93
N LEU A 266 5.63 -1.01 27.16
CA LEU A 266 4.99 0.30 27.23
C LEU A 266 4.49 0.73 25.85
N ASP A 267 5.23 0.45 24.79
CA ASP A 267 4.88 0.82 23.41
C ASP A 267 3.68 0.01 22.91
N THR A 268 3.60 -1.27 23.28
CA THR A 268 2.41 -2.09 22.97
C THR A 268 1.15 -1.52 23.64
N ILE A 269 1.23 -1.07 24.90
CA ILE A 269 0.11 -0.40 25.56
C ILE A 269 -0.19 0.95 24.90
N ALA A 270 0.84 1.75 24.62
CA ALA A 270 0.69 3.09 24.06
C ALA A 270 0.07 3.06 22.66
N VAL A 271 0.57 2.21 21.75
CA VAL A 271 0.01 2.02 20.41
C VAL A 271 -1.43 1.55 20.50
N TRP A 272 -1.73 0.55 21.32
CA TRP A 272 -3.10 0.07 21.51
C TRP A 272 -4.03 1.16 22.05
N TRP A 273 -3.56 1.97 23.00
CA TRP A 273 -4.30 3.11 23.53
C TRP A 273 -4.50 4.22 22.51
N LEU A 274 -3.49 4.58 21.72
CA LEU A 274 -3.64 5.55 20.64
C LEU A 274 -4.60 5.06 19.56
N ASN A 275 -4.65 3.75 19.38
CA ASN A 275 -5.46 3.10 18.39
C ASN A 275 -6.93 3.00 18.82
N PHE A 276 -7.26 2.64 20.07
CA PHE A 276 -8.64 2.48 20.60
C PHE A 276 -9.62 1.85 19.58
N GLY A 277 -9.12 0.93 18.74
CA GLY A 277 -9.90 0.24 17.70
C GLY A 277 -10.27 1.08 16.48
N ARG A 278 -9.56 2.17 16.17
CA ARG A 278 -9.84 3.02 14.99
C ARG A 278 -8.95 2.72 13.78
N TYR A 279 -7.79 2.11 14.01
CA TYR A 279 -6.77 1.81 13.02
C TYR A 279 -6.37 0.34 13.15
N GLU A 280 -5.79 -0.21 12.10
CA GLU A 280 -5.28 -1.58 12.08
C GLU A 280 -3.76 -1.57 12.22
N GLN A 281 -3.21 -2.57 12.92
CA GLN A 281 -1.76 -2.73 13.05
C GLN A 281 -1.14 -3.48 11.87
N PHE A 282 -1.94 -4.23 11.12
CA PHE A 282 -1.55 -4.93 9.91
C PHE A 282 -2.37 -4.44 8.72
N PRO A 283 -1.87 -4.59 7.48
CA PRO A 283 -2.63 -4.23 6.31
C PRO A 283 -3.81 -5.17 6.06
N ASP A 284 -4.73 -4.68 5.25
CA ASP A 284 -5.82 -5.44 4.68
C ASP A 284 -5.60 -5.74 3.19
N VAL A 285 -6.30 -6.75 2.68
CA VAL A 285 -6.32 -7.05 1.25
C VAL A 285 -7.74 -6.97 0.72
N VAL A 286 -7.93 -6.16 -0.32
CA VAL A 286 -9.22 -5.98 -0.98
C VAL A 286 -9.13 -6.50 -2.41
N LYS A 287 -10.07 -7.38 -2.79
CA LYS A 287 -10.24 -7.81 -4.18
C LYS A 287 -10.93 -6.71 -4.98
N LEU A 288 -10.33 -6.31 -6.10
CA LEU A 288 -10.90 -5.30 -6.98
C LEU A 288 -11.95 -5.94 -7.89
N HIS A 289 -13.08 -5.26 -8.05
CA HIS A 289 -14.21 -5.70 -8.86
C HIS A 289 -14.73 -4.57 -9.75
N ASP A 290 -15.74 -4.86 -10.57
CA ASP A 290 -16.24 -3.90 -11.55
C ASP A 290 -17.04 -2.74 -10.95
N GLY A 291 -17.62 -2.95 -9.76
CA GLY A 291 -18.24 -1.89 -8.97
C GLY A 291 -17.24 -0.91 -8.34
N VAL A 292 -17.77 0.00 -7.50
CA VAL A 292 -16.95 0.94 -6.75
C VAL A 292 -16.33 0.26 -5.54
N VAL A 293 -15.01 0.34 -5.42
CA VAL A 293 -14.25 -0.09 -4.24
C VAL A 293 -13.75 1.17 -3.53
N LYS A 294 -14.12 1.35 -2.27
CA LYS A 294 -13.68 2.51 -1.47
C LYS A 294 -12.41 2.16 -0.72
N VAL A 295 -11.44 3.07 -0.71
CA VAL A 295 -10.23 2.94 0.11
C VAL A 295 -10.36 3.86 1.33
N PRO A 296 -10.06 3.39 2.55
CA PRO A 296 -10.06 4.23 3.74
C PRO A 296 -9.10 5.42 3.60
N LEU A 297 -9.55 6.61 4.02
CA LEU A 297 -8.76 7.84 3.96
C LEU A 297 -7.98 8.09 5.25
N ASN A 298 -7.27 7.08 5.71
CA ASN A 298 -6.49 7.16 6.92
C ASN A 298 -5.12 7.81 6.66
N GLY A 299 -4.65 8.53 7.68
CA GLY A 299 -3.41 9.30 7.62
C GLY A 299 -3.43 10.57 6.76
N LYS A 300 -2.24 10.99 6.32
CA LYS A 300 -2.04 12.20 5.52
C LYS A 300 -2.52 11.92 4.09
N VAL A 301 -3.31 12.83 3.55
CA VAL A 301 -3.69 12.78 2.13
C VAL A 301 -2.69 13.59 1.34
N PHE A 302 -2.00 12.95 0.40
CA PHE A 302 -0.98 13.57 -0.46
C PHE A 302 -1.32 13.34 -1.93
N HIS A 303 -0.70 14.14 -2.81
CA HIS A 303 -0.91 14.04 -4.25
C HIS A 303 -0.55 12.63 -4.75
N GLY A 304 -1.52 11.90 -5.32
CA GLY A 304 -1.34 10.52 -5.76
C GLY A 304 -1.79 9.44 -4.79
N LYS A 305 -2.26 9.77 -3.58
CA LYS A 305 -2.90 8.77 -2.70
C LYS A 305 -4.13 8.17 -3.39
N VAL A 306 -4.25 6.85 -3.37
CA VAL A 306 -5.43 6.14 -3.89
C VAL A 306 -6.63 6.42 -2.98
N LEU A 307 -7.74 6.84 -3.58
CA LEU A 307 -9.00 7.15 -2.91
C LEU A 307 -10.03 6.02 -3.05
N GLY A 308 -9.94 5.26 -4.14
CA GLY A 308 -10.88 4.20 -4.48
C GLY A 308 -10.63 3.66 -5.89
N PHE A 309 -11.51 2.79 -6.33
CA PHE A 309 -11.51 2.19 -7.67
C PHE A 309 -12.92 2.16 -8.24
N TYR A 310 -13.02 2.25 -9.56
CA TYR A 310 -14.21 1.87 -10.31
C TYR A 310 -13.77 1.07 -11.54
N LYS A 311 -14.36 -0.11 -11.77
CA LYS A 311 -13.88 -1.04 -12.80
C LYS A 311 -12.37 -1.29 -12.73
N LYS A 312 -11.87 -1.45 -11.51
CA LYS A 312 -10.44 -1.66 -11.21
C LYS A 312 -9.52 -0.51 -11.66
N VAL A 313 -10.09 0.63 -12.10
CA VAL A 313 -9.35 1.84 -12.45
C VAL A 313 -9.20 2.69 -11.17
N PRO A 314 -7.97 3.00 -10.72
CA PRO A 314 -7.75 3.75 -9.48
C PRO A 314 -8.17 5.22 -9.61
N ILE A 315 -8.76 5.76 -8.56
CA ILE A 315 -9.01 7.19 -8.40
C ILE A 315 -7.97 7.74 -7.44
N TYR A 316 -7.24 8.77 -7.86
CA TYR A 316 -6.17 9.36 -7.06
C TYR A 316 -6.53 10.75 -6.54
N TYR A 317 -5.98 11.09 -5.38
CA TYR A 317 -6.09 12.42 -4.82
C TYR A 317 -5.21 13.42 -5.60
N HIS A 318 -5.81 14.54 -5.98
CA HIS A 318 -5.09 15.67 -6.56
C HIS A 318 -4.75 16.69 -5.46
N GLY A 319 -3.49 16.70 -5.03
CA GLY A 319 -2.94 17.73 -4.14
C GLY A 319 -2.29 18.89 -4.90
N HIS A 320 -1.84 19.91 -4.17
CA HIS A 320 -1.26 21.17 -4.67
C HIS A 320 0.16 21.06 -5.26
N GLU A 321 0.69 19.85 -5.45
CA GLU A 321 2.06 19.63 -5.93
C GLU A 321 2.21 19.91 -7.44
N THR A 322 3.47 20.02 -7.89
CA THR A 322 3.82 20.29 -9.28
C THR A 322 3.18 19.25 -10.21
N GLN A 323 2.48 19.73 -11.24
CA GLN A 323 1.76 18.87 -12.16
C GLN A 323 2.74 18.03 -12.99
N ALA A 324 2.81 16.73 -12.71
CA ALA A 324 3.38 15.76 -13.62
C ALA A 324 2.37 15.38 -14.72
N ARG A 325 2.85 14.74 -15.78
CA ARG A 325 2.00 14.28 -16.90
C ARG A 325 2.20 12.79 -17.10
N SER A 326 1.10 12.05 -17.15
CA SER A 326 1.05 10.64 -17.51
C SER A 326 0.70 10.49 -18.99
N ASN A 327 0.61 9.24 -19.46
CA ASN A 327 0.10 8.92 -20.79
C ASN A 327 -1.38 9.31 -20.97
N PHE A 328 -2.12 9.64 -19.91
CA PHE A 328 -3.56 9.94 -19.97
C PHE A 328 -3.89 11.42 -19.75
N GLY A 329 -2.92 12.23 -19.28
CA GLY A 329 -3.12 13.65 -19.02
C GLY A 329 -2.26 14.17 -17.88
N GLN A 330 -2.56 15.38 -17.38
CA GLN A 330 -1.91 15.91 -16.18
C GLN A 330 -2.35 15.11 -14.95
N THR A 331 -1.41 14.48 -14.25
CA THR A 331 -1.72 13.73 -13.03
C THR A 331 -2.08 14.71 -11.92
N TRP A 332 -3.17 14.57 -11.17
CA TRP A 332 -4.27 13.60 -11.20
C TRP A 332 -5.57 14.38 -11.46
N GLN A 333 -5.66 15.00 -12.64
CA GLN A 333 -6.82 15.85 -12.97
C GLN A 333 -8.05 15.03 -13.37
N CYS A 334 -9.21 15.70 -13.44
CA CYS A 334 -10.47 15.09 -13.85
C CYS A 334 -10.41 14.49 -15.27
N VAL A 335 -9.83 15.22 -16.23
CA VAL A 335 -9.65 14.73 -17.62
C VAL A 335 -8.66 13.56 -17.70
N GLU A 336 -7.61 13.54 -16.87
CA GLU A 336 -6.68 12.40 -16.82
C GLU A 336 -7.40 11.12 -16.41
N TYR A 337 -8.27 11.20 -15.40
CA TYR A 337 -9.06 10.06 -14.96
C TYR A 337 -10.01 9.59 -16.05
N ALA A 338 -10.76 10.51 -16.67
CA ALA A 338 -11.70 10.16 -17.74
C ALA A 338 -11.00 9.45 -18.91
N ASN A 339 -9.83 9.94 -19.33
CA ASN A 339 -9.02 9.29 -20.36
C ASN A 339 -8.55 7.91 -19.96
N ARG A 340 -8.03 7.78 -18.74
CA ARG A 340 -7.55 6.50 -18.23
C ARG A 340 -8.69 5.49 -18.09
N PHE A 341 -9.87 5.94 -17.67
CA PHE A 341 -11.08 5.12 -17.59
C PHE A 341 -11.55 4.66 -18.97
N LEU A 342 -11.69 5.59 -19.93
CA LEU A 342 -12.06 5.27 -21.31
C LEU A 342 -11.14 4.22 -21.94
N VAL A 343 -9.83 4.33 -21.75
CA VAL A 343 -8.86 3.37 -22.29
C VAL A 343 -8.92 2.03 -21.57
N LYS A 344 -8.96 2.04 -20.22
CA LYS A 344 -8.83 0.80 -19.42
C LYS A 344 -10.12 0.02 -19.26
N ALA A 345 -11.28 0.68 -19.28
CA ALA A 345 -12.58 0.08 -18.97
C ALA A 345 -13.58 0.10 -20.13
N CYS A 346 -13.40 1.00 -21.11
CA CYS A 346 -14.30 1.11 -22.27
C CYS A 346 -13.64 0.75 -23.60
N GLU A 347 -12.38 0.28 -23.58
CA GLU A 347 -11.58 -0.05 -24.77
C GLU A 347 -11.54 1.08 -25.83
N HIS A 348 -11.69 2.32 -25.38
CA HIS A 348 -11.71 3.48 -26.24
C HIS A 348 -10.28 3.99 -26.47
N ARG A 349 -10.05 4.66 -27.60
CA ARG A 349 -8.74 5.30 -27.86
C ARG A 349 -8.41 6.33 -26.78
N ASN A 350 -7.12 6.50 -26.51
CA ASN A 350 -6.65 7.54 -25.61
C ASN A 350 -6.91 8.94 -26.19
N LEU A 351 -7.54 9.81 -25.40
CA LEU A 351 -7.90 11.18 -25.76
C LEU A 351 -7.03 12.23 -25.05
N GLU A 352 -5.82 11.85 -24.62
CA GLU A 352 -4.81 12.78 -24.10
C GLU A 352 -4.58 13.95 -25.08
N ARG A 353 -4.43 15.18 -24.55
CA ARG A 353 -4.25 16.45 -25.30
C ARG A 353 -5.41 16.87 -26.21
N THR A 354 -6.58 16.26 -26.10
CA THR A 354 -7.70 16.62 -26.99
C THR A 354 -8.59 17.77 -26.50
N GLY A 355 -8.29 18.39 -25.36
CA GLY A 355 -9.02 19.56 -24.83
C GLY A 355 -9.31 19.49 -23.33
N HIS A 356 -10.16 20.42 -22.86
CA HIS A 356 -10.65 20.47 -21.48
C HIS A 356 -11.91 19.59 -21.29
N ALA A 357 -12.47 19.57 -20.08
CA ALA A 357 -13.59 18.67 -19.74
C ALA A 357 -14.85 18.97 -20.56
N ASP A 358 -15.16 20.25 -20.79
CA ASP A 358 -16.27 20.71 -21.64
C ASP A 358 -16.20 20.14 -23.07
N SER A 359 -15.00 20.05 -23.63
CA SER A 359 -14.77 19.56 -25.00
C SER A 359 -15.22 18.11 -25.18
N TYR A 360 -15.32 17.31 -24.11
CA TYR A 360 -15.85 15.94 -24.19
C TYR A 360 -17.33 15.94 -24.59
N PHE A 361 -18.07 16.97 -24.21
CA PHE A 361 -19.44 17.18 -24.61
C PHE A 361 -19.52 17.87 -25.98
N TRP A 362 -19.00 19.10 -26.07
CA TRP A 362 -19.19 19.95 -27.25
C TRP A 362 -18.45 19.47 -28.51
N LYS A 363 -17.40 18.64 -28.34
CA LYS A 363 -16.63 18.01 -29.42
C LYS A 363 -16.70 16.47 -29.36
N ALA A 364 -17.74 15.90 -28.73
CA ALA A 364 -17.91 14.45 -28.55
C ALA A 364 -17.71 13.66 -29.86
N LYS A 365 -18.35 14.09 -30.94
CA LYS A 365 -18.29 13.42 -32.25
C LYS A 365 -16.85 13.31 -32.79
N ALA A 366 -16.04 14.35 -32.67
CA ALA A 366 -14.63 14.33 -33.11
C ALA A 366 -13.76 13.41 -32.23
N LYS A 367 -14.20 13.15 -31.00
CA LYS A 367 -13.53 12.23 -30.07
C LYS A 367 -13.96 10.78 -30.27
N GLY A 368 -15.01 10.50 -31.05
CA GLY A 368 -15.60 9.16 -31.21
C GLY A 368 -16.68 8.84 -30.18
N LEU A 369 -17.23 9.87 -29.55
CA LEU A 369 -18.21 9.77 -28.47
C LEU A 369 -19.59 10.29 -28.92
N GLU A 370 -20.63 9.90 -28.20
CA GLU A 370 -21.99 10.41 -28.36
C GLU A 370 -22.38 11.28 -27.15
N SER A 371 -22.85 12.51 -27.40
CA SER A 371 -23.26 13.45 -26.34
C SER A 371 -24.78 13.53 -26.24
N TYR A 372 -25.31 13.52 -25.03
CA TYR A 372 -26.73 13.71 -24.72
C TYR A 372 -26.89 14.88 -23.76
N LEU A 373 -27.62 15.91 -24.19
CA LEU A 373 -27.88 17.11 -23.38
C LEU A 373 -28.64 16.75 -22.10
N ASN A 374 -28.38 17.49 -21.02
CA ASN A 374 -29.21 17.41 -19.82
C ASN A 374 -30.67 17.80 -20.19
N GLY A 375 -31.63 16.92 -19.90
CA GLY A 375 -32.98 16.98 -20.45
C GLY A 375 -33.18 16.17 -21.74
N SER A 376 -32.27 15.26 -22.09
CA SER A 376 -32.43 14.35 -23.22
C SER A 376 -33.43 13.22 -22.90
N LEU A 377 -34.09 12.71 -23.94
CA LEU A 377 -34.90 11.48 -23.91
C LEU A 377 -34.06 10.22 -23.61
N THR A 378 -32.75 10.27 -23.86
CA THR A 378 -31.86 9.11 -23.66
C THR A 378 -31.33 9.10 -22.25
N ALA A 379 -31.70 8.14 -21.41
CA ALA A 379 -31.20 8.09 -20.03
C ALA A 379 -29.65 8.02 -19.94
N PRO A 380 -29.04 8.62 -18.89
CA PRO A 380 -27.65 8.31 -18.53
C PRO A 380 -27.52 6.83 -18.20
N GLN A 381 -26.32 6.26 -18.37
CA GLN A 381 -26.00 4.88 -17.99
C GLN A 381 -24.66 4.80 -17.25
N PRO A 382 -24.38 3.70 -16.51
CA PRO A 382 -23.03 3.43 -16.01
C PRO A 382 -21.98 3.53 -17.12
N ASP A 383 -20.78 4.02 -16.78
CA ASP A 383 -19.65 4.31 -17.68
C ASP A 383 -19.78 5.57 -18.56
N ASP A 384 -20.95 6.23 -18.60
CA ASP A 384 -21.04 7.54 -19.26
C ASP A 384 -20.17 8.57 -18.51
N LEU A 385 -19.58 9.49 -19.27
CA LEU A 385 -18.88 10.64 -18.73
C LEU A 385 -19.88 11.76 -18.43
N LEU A 386 -20.00 12.15 -17.17
CA LEU A 386 -20.84 13.27 -16.73
C LEU A 386 -20.06 14.58 -16.86
N ILE A 387 -20.60 15.55 -17.60
CA ILE A 387 -19.93 16.81 -17.91
C ILE A 387 -20.61 17.98 -17.19
N PHE A 388 -19.81 18.71 -16.42
CA PHE A 388 -20.21 19.96 -15.77
C PHE A 388 -19.63 21.14 -16.53
N ASP A 389 -20.49 22.04 -16.98
CA ASP A 389 -20.07 23.24 -17.70
C ASP A 389 -21.04 24.39 -17.39
N LYS A 390 -20.49 25.61 -17.26
CA LYS A 390 -21.29 26.84 -17.08
C LYS A 390 -21.72 27.43 -18.41
N SER A 391 -21.07 27.01 -19.49
CA SER A 391 -21.26 27.51 -20.84
C SER A 391 -22.23 26.63 -21.62
N ASP A 392 -22.85 27.20 -22.64
CA ASP A 392 -23.61 26.50 -23.68
C ASP A 392 -22.72 26.16 -24.90
N SER A 393 -21.40 26.28 -24.74
CA SER A 393 -20.40 26.19 -25.80
C SER A 393 -19.00 25.90 -25.25
N ASP A 394 -18.14 25.28 -26.08
CA ASP A 394 -16.73 24.98 -25.77
C ASP A 394 -15.91 26.25 -25.51
N GLY A 395 -15.01 26.21 -24.51
CA GLY A 395 -14.10 27.33 -24.20
C GLY A 395 -13.84 27.57 -22.72
N LYS A 396 -14.30 26.70 -21.81
CA LYS A 396 -14.03 26.75 -20.37
C LYS A 396 -13.33 25.47 -19.92
N VAL A 397 -12.87 25.41 -18.67
CA VAL A 397 -12.19 24.18 -18.18
C VAL A 397 -13.21 23.07 -17.94
N GLY A 398 -14.44 23.42 -17.52
CA GLY A 398 -15.48 22.47 -17.11
C GLY A 398 -15.04 21.56 -15.96
N HIS A 399 -15.80 20.51 -15.72
CA HIS A 399 -15.41 19.35 -14.91
C HIS A 399 -16.02 18.07 -15.50
N ILE A 400 -15.36 16.94 -15.28
CA ILE A 400 -15.76 15.64 -15.83
C ILE A 400 -15.69 14.57 -14.75
N ALA A 401 -16.72 13.74 -14.70
CA ALA A 401 -16.82 12.57 -13.83
C ALA A 401 -17.26 11.34 -14.63
N VAL A 402 -17.17 10.16 -14.03
CA VAL A 402 -17.61 8.89 -14.64
C VAL A 402 -18.79 8.35 -13.84
N ILE A 403 -19.93 8.16 -14.49
CA ILE A 403 -21.13 7.59 -13.87
C ILE A 403 -20.87 6.13 -13.50
N THR A 404 -21.14 5.78 -12.25
CA THR A 404 -20.97 4.42 -11.73
C THR A 404 -22.26 3.65 -11.61
N SER A 405 -23.37 4.35 -11.36
CA SER A 405 -24.71 3.77 -11.28
C SER A 405 -25.78 4.82 -11.58
N VAL A 406 -26.92 4.35 -12.09
CA VAL A 406 -28.11 5.15 -12.37
C VAL A 406 -29.28 4.45 -11.69
N ASP A 407 -29.89 5.12 -10.73
CA ASP A 407 -31.10 4.68 -10.06
C ASP A 407 -32.27 5.58 -10.47
N LYS A 408 -33.48 5.28 -9.98
CA LYS A 408 -34.71 6.02 -10.31
C LYS A 408 -34.66 7.52 -9.94
N ASP A 409 -33.92 7.88 -8.92
CA ASP A 409 -33.92 9.20 -8.28
C ASP A 409 -32.51 9.81 -8.16
N LYS A 410 -31.48 9.10 -8.60
CA LYS A 410 -30.09 9.58 -8.51
C LYS A 410 -29.16 8.94 -9.54
N VAL A 411 -28.08 9.65 -9.83
CA VAL A 411 -26.90 9.16 -10.54
C VAL A 411 -25.72 9.24 -9.59
N CYS A 412 -24.99 8.15 -9.42
CA CYS A 412 -23.73 8.14 -8.67
C CYS A 412 -22.56 8.12 -9.64
N PHE A 413 -21.45 8.75 -9.26
CA PHE A 413 -20.27 8.89 -10.10
C PHE A 413 -18.99 8.96 -9.29
N VAL A 414 -17.87 8.75 -9.98
CA VAL A 414 -16.51 8.94 -9.47
C VAL A 414 -15.76 10.02 -10.24
N GLN A 415 -14.85 10.72 -9.57
CA GLN A 415 -14.12 11.87 -10.11
C GLN A 415 -12.76 12.07 -9.43
N GLN A 416 -11.82 12.68 -10.15
CA GLN A 416 -10.58 13.25 -9.61
C GLN A 416 -10.65 14.78 -9.60
N ASN A 417 -9.71 15.43 -8.92
CA ASN A 417 -9.63 16.89 -8.85
C ASN A 417 -10.86 17.57 -8.23
N PHE A 418 -11.46 16.91 -7.24
CA PHE A 418 -12.59 17.46 -6.48
C PHE A 418 -12.40 17.28 -4.95
N GLY A 419 -11.16 17.49 -4.50
CA GLY A 419 -10.74 17.24 -3.12
C GLY A 419 -10.94 15.77 -2.72
N LYS A 420 -11.43 15.53 -1.49
CA LYS A 420 -11.76 14.18 -1.01
C LYS A 420 -13.11 13.66 -1.52
N ARG A 421 -13.90 14.48 -2.23
CA ARG A 421 -15.21 14.09 -2.78
C ARG A 421 -15.02 13.41 -4.13
N TRP A 422 -14.43 12.23 -4.09
CA TRP A 422 -14.11 11.45 -5.28
C TRP A 422 -15.26 10.53 -5.72
N TYR A 423 -16.19 10.22 -4.82
CA TYR A 423 -17.44 9.50 -5.08
C TYR A 423 -18.59 10.36 -4.57
N ASP A 424 -19.63 10.57 -5.37
CA ASP A 424 -20.84 11.28 -4.97
C ASP A 424 -22.06 10.83 -5.78
N CYS A 425 -23.25 11.25 -5.38
CA CYS A 425 -24.47 11.06 -6.14
C CYS A 425 -25.25 12.38 -6.28
N LEU A 426 -25.89 12.59 -7.43
CA LEU A 426 -26.75 13.73 -7.71
C LEU A 426 -28.18 13.28 -7.99
N PRO A 427 -29.20 14.10 -7.63
CA PRO A 427 -30.59 13.79 -7.93
C PRO A 427 -30.85 13.69 -9.44
N VAL A 428 -31.77 12.80 -9.78
CA VAL A 428 -32.30 12.63 -11.13
C VAL A 428 -33.80 12.92 -11.12
N VAL A 429 -34.23 13.77 -12.05
CA VAL A 429 -35.64 14.09 -12.28
C VAL A 429 -36.01 13.64 -13.69
N VAL A 430 -37.10 12.88 -13.82
CA VAL A 430 -37.66 12.48 -15.12
C VAL A 430 -38.97 13.23 -15.33
N SER A 431 -39.03 14.06 -16.36
CA SER A 431 -40.21 14.87 -16.70
C SER A 431 -40.45 14.81 -18.21
N ASP A 432 -41.68 14.46 -18.62
CA ASP A 432 -42.05 14.25 -20.03
C ASP A 432 -41.06 13.34 -20.78
N HIS A 433 -40.65 12.24 -20.13
CA HIS A 433 -39.64 11.28 -20.61
C HIS A 433 -38.20 11.83 -20.75
N ASN A 434 -37.96 13.09 -20.42
CA ASN A 434 -36.64 13.71 -20.42
C ASN A 434 -35.94 13.52 -19.08
N TRP A 435 -34.64 13.21 -19.12
CA TRP A 435 -33.82 12.95 -17.96
C TRP A 435 -33.02 14.18 -17.57
N TYR A 436 -33.17 14.65 -16.34
CA TYR A 436 -32.47 15.79 -15.79
C TYR A 436 -31.60 15.35 -14.62
N ILE A 437 -30.31 15.70 -14.64
CA ILE A 437 -29.41 15.56 -13.49
C ILE A 437 -29.23 16.95 -12.87
N GLU A 438 -29.58 17.06 -11.60
CA GLU A 438 -29.52 18.32 -10.87
C GLU A 438 -28.17 18.44 -10.14
N ALA A 439 -27.37 19.45 -10.49
CA ALA A 439 -26.15 19.78 -9.75
C ALA A 439 -26.32 21.10 -8.99
N GLY A 440 -26.25 21.02 -7.66
CA GLY A 440 -26.18 22.17 -6.77
C GLY A 440 -24.75 22.47 -6.31
N LYS A 441 -24.60 23.41 -5.36
CA LYS A 441 -23.34 23.54 -4.62
C LYS A 441 -22.99 22.19 -3.98
N PRO A 442 -21.72 21.76 -3.99
CA PRO A 442 -20.51 22.53 -4.29
C PRO A 442 -20.01 22.42 -5.74
N TYR A 443 -20.79 21.86 -6.66
CA TYR A 443 -20.35 21.70 -8.04
C TYR A 443 -20.09 23.05 -8.70
N PRO A 444 -19.00 23.18 -9.46
CA PRO A 444 -18.59 24.47 -9.97
C PRO A 444 -19.61 25.00 -10.98
N ALA A 445 -20.36 24.12 -11.66
CA ALA A 445 -21.26 24.44 -12.75
C ALA A 445 -22.50 23.53 -12.77
N LEU A 446 -23.45 23.84 -13.67
CA LEU A 446 -24.56 22.96 -13.98
C LEU A 446 -24.08 21.74 -14.79
N VAL A 447 -24.91 20.69 -14.83
CA VAL A 447 -24.66 19.54 -15.72
C VAL A 447 -25.04 19.94 -17.14
N ALA A 448 -24.05 19.91 -18.05
CA ALA A 448 -24.29 20.10 -19.49
C ALA A 448 -24.97 18.87 -20.10
N GLY A 449 -24.56 17.69 -19.66
CA GLY A 449 -25.11 16.42 -20.11
C GLY A 449 -24.15 15.26 -19.81
N TRP A 450 -24.36 14.15 -20.49
CA TRP A 450 -23.48 12.97 -20.42
C TRP A 450 -23.00 12.55 -21.80
N VAL A 451 -21.86 11.87 -21.81
CA VAL A 451 -21.16 11.47 -23.02
C VAL A 451 -20.83 9.98 -22.95
N ARG A 452 -21.15 9.26 -24.02
CA ARG A 452 -21.04 7.81 -24.11
C ARG A 452 -19.95 7.41 -25.09
N ALA A 453 -19.09 6.49 -24.66
CA ALA A 453 -18.19 5.81 -25.58
C ALA A 453 -19.01 4.90 -26.49
N LYS A 454 -18.77 4.95 -27.80
CA LYS A 454 -19.32 3.95 -28.70
C LYS A 454 -18.64 2.63 -28.38
N ASN A 455 -19.41 1.62 -28.00
CA ASN A 455 -18.91 0.24 -28.01
C ASN A 455 -18.62 -0.12 -29.47
N ASN A 456 -17.38 0.06 -29.89
CA ASN A 456 -16.89 -0.73 -30.99
C ASN A 456 -16.77 -2.14 -30.42
N ALA A 457 -17.78 -2.99 -30.65
CA ALA A 457 -17.51 -4.42 -30.65
C ALA A 457 -16.40 -4.60 -31.70
N VAL A 458 -15.16 -4.71 -31.23
CA VAL A 458 -13.99 -4.85 -32.10
C VAL A 458 -14.13 -6.22 -32.75
N ASN A 459 -14.55 -6.22 -34.02
CA ASN A 459 -14.16 -7.27 -34.94
C ASN A 459 -12.62 -7.30 -34.94
N LEU A 460 -12.07 -8.27 -34.22
CA LEU A 460 -10.68 -8.73 -34.39
C LEU A 460 -10.53 -9.40 -35.75
#